data_AF-A0A8T3WEN4-F1
#
_entry.id   AF-A0A8T3WEN4-F1
#
_cell.length_a   1.000
_cell.length_b   1.000
_cell.length_c   1.000
_cell.angle_alpha   90.00
_cell.angle_beta   90.00
_cell.angle_gamma   90.00
#
_symmetry.space_group_name_H-M   'P 1'
#
loop_
_entity.id
_entity.type
_entity.pdbx_description
1 polymer ?
#
loop_
_entity_poly.entity_id
_entity_poly.type
_entity_poly.pdbx_seq_one_letter_code
_entity_poly.pdbx_strand_id
1 'polypeptide(L)'
;MALFSFGKKKSVQPAQSAPGSPMEQFMVMRQRGMDNNSIIQELERQGYNSSQIFDAMNQMNISGANMGMEQPQEYGMPQQDFSYPQPYPQQRFEQSQEERRESMGKEEIEELAESIIDEKWKEFEEDVKKIIDWKDKTEARINQMAQQINDLAASLNSLHKNIINKVSDYDRNLTDVGTEIKAMEKVFQKVLPSLTENVNKLERLSKGSRPLKK
;
A
#
# COMPACT_ATOMS: atom_id res chain seq x y z
N MET A 1 -12.33 19.66 57.56
CA MET A 1 -12.30 18.28 57.03
C MET A 1 -12.46 18.40 55.52
N ALA A 2 -11.44 18.31 54.65
CA ALA A 2 -10.43 17.27 54.44
C ALA A 2 -11.05 15.88 54.23
N LEU A 3 -11.09 15.40 52.98
CA LEU A 3 -10.17 14.35 52.49
C LEU A 3 -10.50 13.92 51.05
N PHE A 4 -9.46 13.96 50.21
CA PHE A 4 -9.33 13.35 48.91
C PHE A 4 -9.30 11.81 48.99
N SER A 5 -9.80 11.11 47.96
CA SER A 5 -9.16 9.91 47.37
C SER A 5 -9.75 9.69 45.97
N PHE A 6 -9.01 9.70 44.86
CA PHE A 6 -7.88 8.91 44.33
C PHE A 6 -8.33 7.84 43.33
N GLY A 7 -7.63 7.82 42.18
CA GLY A 7 -8.00 7.17 40.94
C GLY A 7 -8.15 5.65 41.00
N LYS A 8 -9.10 5.14 40.21
CA LYS A 8 -9.17 3.72 39.86
C LYS A 8 -8.24 3.44 38.67
N LYS A 9 -7.23 2.63 38.97
CA LYS A 9 -6.29 2.00 38.04
C LYS A 9 -7.01 1.25 36.92
N LYS A 10 -6.37 1.26 35.74
CA LYS A 10 -6.60 0.37 34.59
C LYS A 10 -6.86 -1.08 35.04
N SER A 11 -8.04 -1.60 34.76
CA SER A 11 -8.27 -3.05 34.68
C SER A 11 -7.81 -3.52 33.30
N VAL A 12 -6.52 -3.90 33.21
CA VAL A 12 -6.05 -4.73 32.10
C VAL A 12 -6.70 -6.10 32.29
N GLN A 13 -7.61 -6.43 31.38
CA GLN A 13 -8.25 -7.75 31.31
C GLN A 13 -7.15 -8.82 31.14
N PRO A 14 -7.28 -10.00 31.79
CA PRO A 14 -6.35 -11.09 31.57
C PRO A 14 -6.51 -11.58 30.14
N ALA A 15 -5.45 -11.44 29.34
CA ALA A 15 -5.36 -12.04 28.02
C ALA A 15 -5.55 -13.55 28.16
N GLN A 16 -6.47 -14.08 27.38
CA GLN A 16 -6.78 -15.49 27.27
C GLN A 16 -5.49 -16.26 26.94
N SER A 17 -5.11 -17.19 27.81
CA SER A 17 -3.95 -18.07 27.60
C SER A 17 -4.16 -18.88 26.32
N ALA A 18 -3.32 -18.64 25.31
CA ALA A 18 -3.27 -19.46 24.11
C ALA A 18 -2.98 -20.94 24.48
N PRO A 19 -3.59 -21.91 23.78
CA PRO A 19 -3.37 -23.32 24.06
C PRO A 19 -2.05 -23.76 23.42
N GLY A 20 -1.00 -23.90 24.24
CA GLY A 20 0.27 -24.51 23.84
C GLY A 20 1.49 -23.79 24.39
N SER A 21 2.64 -24.46 24.41
CA SER A 21 3.92 -23.79 24.61
C SER A 21 4.31 -23.06 23.31
N PRO A 22 4.91 -21.86 23.38
CA PRO A 22 5.38 -21.14 22.18
C PRO A 22 6.31 -22.00 21.31
N MET A 23 7.08 -22.89 21.94
CA MET A 23 7.96 -23.86 21.28
C MET A 23 7.21 -24.86 20.41
N GLU A 24 6.16 -25.48 20.92
CA GLU A 24 5.36 -26.48 20.18
C GLU A 24 4.67 -25.85 18.97
N GLN A 25 4.16 -24.64 19.16
CA GLN A 25 3.46 -23.89 18.12
C GLN A 25 4.44 -23.42 17.03
N PHE A 26 5.64 -22.98 17.42
CA PHE A 26 6.74 -22.68 16.51
C PHE A 26 7.16 -23.92 15.69
N MET A 27 7.25 -25.10 16.34
CA MET A 27 7.58 -26.37 15.68
C MET A 27 6.56 -26.78 14.62
N VAL A 28 5.26 -26.72 14.95
CA VAL A 28 4.19 -27.04 14.01
C VAL A 28 4.20 -26.10 12.81
N MET A 29 4.41 -24.80 13.02
CA MET A 29 4.45 -23.84 11.92
C MET A 29 5.68 -24.03 11.03
N ARG A 30 6.83 -24.37 11.62
CA ARG A 30 8.04 -24.69 10.86
C ARG A 30 7.90 -25.98 10.04
N GLN A 31 7.24 -27.01 10.59
CA GLN A 31 6.93 -28.24 9.85
C GLN A 31 5.97 -27.99 8.68
N ARG A 32 5.13 -26.94 8.77
CA ARG A 32 4.28 -26.49 7.67
C ARG A 32 5.02 -25.64 6.63
N GLY A 33 6.33 -25.44 6.77
CA GLY A 33 7.16 -24.68 5.84
C GLY A 33 6.97 -23.16 5.93
N MET A 34 6.45 -22.63 7.04
CA MET A 34 6.42 -21.18 7.26
C MET A 34 7.81 -20.64 7.58
N ASP A 35 8.13 -19.48 7.01
CA ASP A 35 9.35 -18.73 7.34
C ASP A 35 9.34 -18.23 8.78
N ASN A 36 10.52 -18.18 9.40
CA ASN A 36 10.71 -17.74 10.79
C ASN A 36 10.06 -16.37 11.08
N ASN A 37 10.15 -15.42 10.14
CA ASN A 37 9.53 -14.09 10.28
C ASN A 37 8.00 -14.15 10.32
N SER A 38 7.39 -15.02 9.52
CA SER A 38 5.94 -15.24 9.49
C SER A 38 5.46 -15.94 10.76
N ILE A 39 6.27 -16.85 11.31
CA ILE A 39 5.98 -17.54 12.56
C ILE A 39 5.99 -16.57 13.75
N ILE A 40 6.96 -15.64 13.79
CA ILE A 40 7.04 -14.61 14.83
C ILE A 40 5.75 -13.77 14.84
N GLN A 41 5.31 -13.28 13.68
CA GLN A 41 4.08 -12.47 13.58
C GLN A 41 2.83 -13.25 14.02
N GLU A 42 2.75 -14.53 13.68
CA GLU A 42 1.63 -15.38 14.07
C GLU A 42 1.61 -15.67 15.58
N LEU A 43 2.78 -15.86 16.20
CA LEU A 43 2.91 -16.04 17.66
C LEU A 43 2.64 -14.74 18.42
N GLU A 44 3.09 -13.60 17.92
CA GLU A 44 2.75 -12.29 18.49
C GLU A 44 1.23 -12.04 18.44
N ARG A 45 0.58 -12.41 17.32
CA ARG A 45 -0.88 -12.33 17.18
C ARG A 45 -1.61 -13.26 18.15
N GLN A 46 -1.00 -14.37 18.52
CA GLN A 46 -1.50 -15.32 19.51
C GLN A 46 -1.19 -14.88 20.96
N GLY A 47 -0.54 -13.74 21.15
CA GLY A 47 -0.32 -13.10 22.44
C GLY A 47 0.96 -13.53 23.16
N TYR A 48 1.88 -14.22 22.48
CA TYR A 48 3.19 -14.55 23.05
C TYR A 48 4.10 -13.33 23.04
N ASN A 49 4.93 -13.23 24.08
CA ASN A 49 5.91 -12.15 24.20
C ASN A 49 7.18 -12.47 23.39
N SER A 50 7.85 -11.44 22.87
CA SER A 50 9.03 -11.58 22.01
C SER A 50 10.16 -12.43 22.63
N SER A 51 10.35 -12.31 23.96
CA SER A 51 11.34 -13.14 24.68
C SER A 51 11.00 -14.63 24.62
N GLN A 52 9.72 -14.99 24.76
CA GLN A 52 9.27 -16.39 24.74
C GLN A 52 9.40 -16.99 23.33
N ILE A 53 9.19 -16.17 22.30
CA ILE A 53 9.36 -16.56 20.90
C ILE A 53 10.84 -16.79 20.59
N PHE A 54 11.72 -15.92 21.08
CA PHE A 54 13.15 -16.01 20.87
C PHE A 54 13.77 -17.21 21.62
N ASP A 55 13.36 -17.45 22.86
CA ASP A 55 13.78 -18.60 23.65
C ASP A 55 13.39 -19.92 22.97
N ALA A 56 12.17 -19.99 22.42
CA ALA A 56 11.70 -21.15 21.65
C ALA A 56 12.52 -21.37 20.37
N MET A 57 12.88 -20.30 19.66
CA MET A 57 13.66 -20.36 18.43
C MET A 57 15.09 -20.85 18.68
N ASN A 58 15.75 -20.33 19.72
CA ASN A 58 17.10 -20.73 20.08
C ASN A 58 17.14 -22.19 20.56
N GLN A 59 16.17 -22.61 21.36
CA GLN A 59 16.06 -24.01 21.78
C GLN A 59 15.88 -24.95 20.58
N MET A 60 15.13 -24.56 19.56
CA MET A 60 14.95 -25.34 18.34
C MET A 60 16.20 -25.36 17.45
N ASN A 61 17.00 -24.28 17.41
CA ASN A 61 18.24 -24.25 16.64
C ASN A 61 19.31 -25.16 17.28
N ILE A 62 19.37 -25.14 18.61
CA ILE A 62 20.26 -26.00 19.41
C ILE A 62 19.80 -27.47 19.34
N SER A 63 18.49 -27.75 19.41
CA SER A 63 17.96 -29.11 19.34
C SER A 63 17.92 -29.67 17.90
N GLY A 64 17.91 -28.79 16.89
CA GLY A 64 17.92 -29.15 15.47
C GLY A 64 19.30 -29.45 14.90
N ALA A 65 20.37 -29.07 15.60
CA ALA A 65 21.76 -29.35 15.20
C ALA A 65 22.21 -30.80 15.47
N ASN A 66 21.31 -31.67 15.94
CA ASN A 66 21.61 -33.08 16.22
C ASN A 66 21.08 -34.07 15.16
N MET A 67 20.75 -33.60 13.95
CA MET A 67 20.54 -34.48 12.79
C MET A 67 21.30 -33.96 11.57
N GLY A 68 22.51 -34.50 11.39
CA GLY A 68 23.15 -34.68 10.09
C GLY A 68 23.86 -33.47 9.49
N MET A 69 25.16 -33.35 9.76
CA MET A 69 26.16 -33.34 8.67
C MET A 69 27.54 -33.68 9.21
N GLU A 70 28.11 -34.71 8.58
CA GLU A 70 29.50 -35.15 8.67
C GLU A 70 30.48 -34.05 8.23
N GLN A 71 31.61 -33.92 8.95
CA GLN A 71 32.95 -33.76 8.35
C GLN A 71 34.06 -33.88 9.42
N PRO A 72 35.31 -34.23 9.05
CA PRO A 72 35.89 -35.53 9.39
C PRO A 72 37.02 -35.47 10.42
N GLN A 73 37.30 -36.64 11.02
CA GLN A 73 38.52 -36.94 11.76
C GLN A 73 39.75 -36.83 10.84
N GLU A 74 40.80 -36.14 11.31
CA GLU A 74 42.16 -36.34 10.80
C GLU A 74 43.14 -36.57 11.95
N TYR A 75 44.02 -37.54 11.69
CA TYR A 75 44.98 -38.23 12.54
C TYR A 75 46.21 -37.37 12.89
N GLY A 76 46.87 -37.64 14.03
CA GLY A 76 48.27 -37.25 14.19
C GLY A 76 48.83 -37.21 15.62
N MET A 77 49.12 -38.38 16.21
CA MET A 77 50.12 -38.51 17.30
C MET A 77 51.54 -38.29 16.72
N PRO A 78 52.51 -37.80 17.51
CA PRO A 78 53.42 -38.77 18.13
C PRO A 78 53.82 -38.47 19.59
N GLN A 79 54.09 -39.57 20.30
CA GLN A 79 54.73 -39.64 21.62
C GLN A 79 56.17 -39.10 21.62
N GLN A 80 56.58 -38.49 22.73
CA GLN A 80 57.97 -38.51 23.18
C GLN A 80 58.05 -38.54 24.70
N ASP A 81 59.11 -39.19 25.19
CA ASP A 81 59.25 -39.86 26.48
C ASP A 81 60.21 -39.11 27.45
N PHE A 82 60.08 -39.44 28.74
CA PHE A 82 60.99 -39.25 29.90
C PHE A 82 61.14 -37.93 30.69
N SER A 83 60.73 -38.04 31.97
CA SER A 83 61.50 -37.79 33.23
C SER A 83 61.01 -36.69 34.22
N TYR A 84 60.81 -37.08 35.48
CA TYR A 84 60.48 -36.30 36.70
C TYR A 84 61.76 -35.79 37.43
N PRO A 85 61.73 -35.01 38.53
CA PRO A 85 60.97 -33.78 38.87
C PRO A 85 61.84 -32.64 39.47
N GLN A 86 61.33 -31.40 39.49
CA GLN A 86 61.83 -30.32 40.36
C GLN A 86 60.66 -29.53 40.94
N PRO A 87 60.48 -29.47 42.28
CA PRO A 87 59.47 -28.61 42.89
C PRO A 87 60.06 -27.23 43.14
N TYR A 88 59.64 -26.25 42.35
CA TYR A 88 59.80 -24.84 42.69
C TYR A 88 58.51 -24.34 43.37
N PRO A 89 58.62 -23.45 44.38
CA PRO A 89 57.46 -22.88 45.04
C PRO A 89 56.81 -21.87 44.09
N GLN A 90 55.66 -22.24 43.52
CA GLN A 90 54.87 -21.32 42.71
C GLN A 90 54.24 -20.29 43.65
N GLN A 91 54.81 -19.09 43.62
CA GLN A 91 54.23 -17.89 44.20
C GLN A 91 52.83 -17.68 43.65
N ARG A 92 51.89 -17.40 44.55
CA ARG A 92 50.58 -16.82 44.25
C ARG A 92 50.74 -15.53 43.44
N PHE A 93 50.68 -15.63 42.13
CA PHE A 93 50.47 -14.51 41.21
C PHE A 93 49.63 -14.98 40.02
N GLU A 94 48.48 -15.59 40.31
CA GLU A 94 47.50 -16.03 39.29
C GLU A 94 46.12 -15.41 39.52
N GLN A 95 46.03 -14.26 40.19
CA GLN A 95 44.73 -13.63 40.48
C GLN A 95 44.58 -12.20 39.95
N SER A 96 45.51 -11.72 39.13
CA SER A 96 45.44 -10.37 38.53
C SER A 96 45.62 -10.35 37.01
N GLN A 97 45.61 -11.52 36.35
CA GLN A 97 45.74 -11.64 34.89
C GLN A 97 44.41 -11.97 34.19
N GLU A 98 43.42 -12.51 34.91
CA GLU A 98 42.09 -12.80 34.38
C GLU A 98 41.23 -11.54 34.23
N GLU A 99 41.26 -10.61 35.19
CA GLU A 99 40.55 -9.32 35.09
C GLU A 99 41.07 -8.44 33.95
N ARG A 100 42.34 -8.61 33.53
CA ARG A 100 42.93 -7.85 32.41
C ARG A 100 42.61 -8.46 31.05
N ARG A 101 42.36 -9.77 30.98
CA ARG A 101 41.89 -10.43 29.75
C ARG A 101 40.39 -10.18 29.51
N GLU A 102 39.63 -10.03 30.58
CA GLU A 102 38.19 -9.73 30.50
C GLU A 102 37.91 -8.26 30.14
N SER A 103 38.80 -7.31 30.51
CA SER A 103 38.68 -5.92 30.05
C SER A 103 39.00 -5.76 28.56
N MET A 104 40.04 -6.43 28.06
CA MET A 104 40.43 -6.36 26.64
C MET A 104 39.33 -6.92 25.71
N GLY A 105 38.65 -8.00 26.09
CA GLY A 105 37.53 -8.53 25.30
C GLY A 105 36.29 -7.64 25.34
N LYS A 106 36.07 -6.87 26.42
CA LYS A 106 34.97 -5.89 26.50
C LYS A 106 35.22 -4.67 25.63
N GLU A 107 36.45 -4.16 25.61
CA GLU A 107 36.84 -3.02 24.77
C GLU A 107 36.73 -3.37 23.27
N GLU A 108 37.14 -4.57 22.87
CA GLU A 108 36.96 -5.07 21.49
C GLU A 108 35.48 -5.28 21.12
N ILE A 109 34.66 -5.77 22.07
CA ILE A 109 33.21 -5.91 21.87
C ILE A 109 32.52 -4.54 21.83
N GLU A 110 32.99 -3.56 22.59
CA GLU A 110 32.47 -2.19 22.61
C GLU A 110 32.80 -1.46 21.30
N GLU A 111 34.03 -1.59 20.79
CA GLU A 111 34.44 -1.05 19.49
C GLU A 111 33.66 -1.72 18.33
N LEU A 112 33.44 -3.03 18.40
CA LEU A 112 32.61 -3.75 17.43
C LEU A 112 31.13 -3.33 17.53
N ALA A 113 30.61 -3.10 18.74
CA ALA A 113 29.26 -2.63 18.95
C ALA A 113 29.06 -1.19 18.44
N GLU A 114 29.99 -0.28 18.73
CA GLU A 114 29.96 1.11 18.25
C GLU A 114 30.03 1.18 16.72
N SER A 115 30.94 0.41 16.11
CA SER A 115 31.04 0.37 14.64
C SER A 115 29.78 -0.20 13.97
N ILE A 116 29.17 -1.24 14.54
CA ILE A 116 27.89 -1.78 14.06
C ILE A 116 26.75 -0.77 14.25
N ILE A 117 26.70 -0.09 15.39
CA ILE A 117 25.67 0.92 15.68
C ILE A 117 25.80 2.09 14.72
N ASP A 118 27.01 2.61 14.48
CA ASP A 118 27.26 3.73 13.56
C ASP A 118 26.92 3.36 12.11
N GLU A 119 27.26 2.14 11.68
CA GLU A 119 26.92 1.65 10.35
C GLU A 119 25.39 1.58 10.18
N LYS A 120 24.69 0.97 11.15
CA LYS A 120 23.22 0.87 11.11
C LYS A 120 22.52 2.21 11.27
N TRP A 121 23.09 3.13 12.05
CA TRP A 121 22.56 4.48 12.20
C TRP A 121 22.67 5.28 10.91
N LYS A 122 23.80 5.16 10.19
CA LYS A 122 23.96 5.78 8.87
C LYS A 122 23.01 5.20 7.83
N GLU A 123 22.87 3.87 7.77
CA GLU A 123 21.92 3.20 6.86
C GLU A 123 20.48 3.70 7.13
N PHE A 124 20.10 3.80 8.41
CA PHE A 124 18.81 4.35 8.81
C PHE A 124 18.63 5.82 8.42
N GLU A 125 19.64 6.67 8.63
CA GLU A 125 19.59 8.08 8.24
C GLU A 125 19.38 8.24 6.73
N GLU A 126 20.04 7.42 5.92
CA GLU A 126 19.85 7.40 4.47
C GLU A 126 18.43 6.98 4.07
N ASP A 127 17.86 5.96 4.72
CA ASP A 127 16.50 5.52 4.45
C ASP A 127 15.45 6.56 4.87
N VAL A 128 15.67 7.26 5.99
CA VAL A 128 14.84 8.39 6.40
C VAL A 128 14.88 9.51 5.35
N LYS A 129 16.06 9.83 4.78
CA LYS A 129 16.17 10.80 3.69
C LYS A 129 15.38 10.38 2.46
N LYS A 130 15.45 9.09 2.07
CA LYS A 130 14.64 8.56 0.96
C LYS A 130 13.13 8.69 1.22
N ILE A 131 12.69 8.48 2.46
CA ILE A 131 11.28 8.65 2.86
C ILE A 131 10.86 10.12 2.77
N ILE A 132 11.71 11.05 3.21
CA ILE A 132 11.43 12.49 3.10
C ILE A 132 11.32 12.90 1.63
N ASP A 133 12.27 12.49 0.78
CA ASP A 133 12.22 12.77 -0.66
C ASP A 133 10.96 12.19 -1.31
N TRP A 134 10.57 10.98 -0.92
CA TRP A 134 9.36 10.34 -1.42
C TRP A 134 8.10 11.08 -0.95
N LYS A 135 8.06 11.50 0.32
CA LYS A 135 6.97 12.30 0.89
C LYS A 135 6.83 13.61 0.12
N ASP A 136 7.91 14.35 -0.10
CA ASP A 136 7.88 15.63 -0.79
C ASP A 136 7.45 15.48 -2.27
N LYS A 137 7.96 14.46 -2.97
CA LYS A 137 7.51 14.12 -4.34
C LYS A 137 6.02 13.74 -4.38
N THR A 138 5.54 13.01 -3.39
CA THR A 138 4.14 12.59 -3.30
C THR A 138 3.23 13.76 -3.00
N GLU A 139 3.61 14.64 -2.08
CA GLU A 139 2.89 15.86 -1.73
C GLU A 139 2.78 16.81 -2.94
N ALA A 140 3.87 16.97 -3.70
CA ALA A 140 3.86 17.71 -4.96
C ALA A 140 2.87 17.11 -6.00
N ARG A 141 2.89 15.78 -6.17
CA ARG A 141 1.96 15.08 -7.09
C ARG A 141 0.50 15.21 -6.65
N ILE A 142 0.23 15.11 -5.35
CA ILE A 142 -1.12 15.29 -4.79
C ILE A 142 -1.62 16.71 -5.07
N ASN A 143 -0.78 17.72 -4.85
CA ASN A 143 -1.13 19.11 -5.12
C ASN A 143 -1.40 19.35 -6.61
N GLN A 144 -0.57 18.78 -7.49
CA GLN A 144 -0.81 18.84 -8.94
C GLN A 144 -2.12 18.15 -9.33
N MET A 145 -2.41 16.97 -8.77
CA MET A 145 -3.64 16.24 -9.05
C MET A 145 -4.87 17.00 -8.57
N ALA A 146 -4.80 17.60 -7.37
CA ALA A 146 -5.88 18.44 -6.85
C ALA A 146 -6.16 19.64 -7.76
N GLN A 147 -5.10 20.29 -8.28
CA GLN A 147 -5.25 21.37 -9.25
C GLN A 147 -5.91 20.89 -10.56
N GLN A 148 -5.45 19.76 -11.11
CA GLN A 148 -6.04 19.18 -12.32
C GLN A 148 -7.52 18.81 -12.14
N ILE A 149 -7.90 18.32 -10.97
CA ILE A 149 -9.31 18.03 -10.66
C ILE A 149 -10.13 19.32 -10.62
N ASN A 150 -9.62 20.39 -10.03
CA ASN A 150 -10.28 21.69 -10.03
C ASN A 150 -10.43 22.26 -11.44
N ASP A 151 -9.39 22.17 -12.26
CA ASP A 151 -9.42 22.61 -13.66
C ASP A 151 -10.40 21.78 -14.49
N LEU A 152 -10.44 20.46 -14.27
CA LEU A 152 -11.42 19.56 -14.90
C LEU A 152 -12.85 19.96 -14.50
N ALA A 153 -13.10 20.19 -13.22
CA ALA A 153 -14.41 20.63 -12.74
C ALA A 153 -14.83 21.98 -13.36
N ALA A 154 -13.89 22.94 -13.49
CA ALA A 154 -14.13 24.20 -14.16
C ALA A 154 -14.47 24.01 -15.66
N SER A 155 -13.73 23.14 -16.34
CA SER A 155 -13.96 22.83 -17.75
C SER A 155 -15.32 22.16 -17.99
N LEU A 156 -15.74 21.22 -17.11
CA LEU A 156 -17.05 20.58 -17.18
C LEU A 156 -18.18 21.57 -16.95
N ASN A 157 -18.02 22.50 -16.00
CA ASN A 157 -19.00 23.57 -15.78
C ASN A 157 -19.12 24.49 -16.99
N SER A 158 -18.00 24.83 -17.64
CA SER A 158 -18.00 25.62 -18.88
C SER A 158 -18.68 24.87 -20.03
N LEU A 159 -18.35 23.59 -20.20
CA LEU A 159 -18.96 22.72 -21.22
C LEU A 159 -20.47 22.61 -21.00
N HIS A 160 -20.92 22.39 -19.76
CA HIS A 160 -22.33 22.31 -19.41
C HIS A 160 -23.07 23.60 -19.75
N LYS A 161 -22.51 24.77 -19.41
CA LYS A 161 -23.08 26.06 -19.80
C LYS A 161 -23.18 26.23 -21.32
N ASN A 162 -22.11 25.87 -22.04
CA ASN A 162 -22.08 25.95 -23.50
C ASN A 162 -23.11 25.02 -24.16
N ILE A 163 -23.32 23.81 -23.61
CA ILE A 163 -24.34 22.87 -24.07
C ILE A 163 -25.73 23.46 -23.81
N ILE A 164 -26.02 23.96 -22.62
CA ILE A 164 -27.32 24.58 -22.30
C ILE A 164 -27.60 25.75 -23.26
N ASN A 165 -26.62 26.62 -23.50
CA ASN A 165 -26.78 27.75 -24.42
C ASN A 165 -27.08 27.26 -25.83
N LYS A 166 -26.31 26.28 -26.36
CA LYS A 166 -26.57 25.70 -27.68
C LYS A 166 -27.97 25.07 -27.75
N VAL A 167 -28.36 24.29 -26.75
CA VAL A 167 -29.70 23.67 -26.71
C VAL A 167 -30.79 24.74 -26.69
N SER A 168 -30.61 25.83 -25.94
CA SER A 168 -31.55 26.95 -25.93
C SER A 168 -31.62 27.66 -27.29
N ASP A 169 -30.50 27.81 -27.99
CA ASP A 169 -30.47 28.39 -29.35
C ASP A 169 -31.16 27.45 -30.35
N TYR A 170 -30.97 26.14 -30.22
CA TYR A 170 -31.69 25.15 -31.03
C TYR A 170 -33.20 25.19 -30.79
N ASP A 171 -33.65 25.31 -29.54
CA ASP A 171 -35.07 25.41 -29.19
C ASP A 171 -35.73 26.67 -29.79
N ARG A 172 -35.02 27.81 -29.73
CA ARG A 172 -35.46 29.05 -30.40
C ARG A 172 -35.55 28.87 -31.91
N ASN A 173 -34.49 28.35 -32.54
CA ASN A 173 -34.48 28.10 -33.98
C ASN A 173 -35.60 27.14 -34.40
N LEU A 174 -35.85 26.08 -33.62
CA LEU A 174 -36.95 25.14 -33.88
C LEU A 174 -38.32 25.82 -33.76
N THR A 175 -38.48 26.70 -32.78
CA THR A 175 -39.69 27.51 -32.61
C THR A 175 -39.91 28.43 -33.81
N ASP A 176 -38.87 29.15 -34.24
CA ASP A 176 -38.91 30.05 -35.40
C ASP A 176 -39.27 29.28 -36.67
N VAL A 177 -38.58 28.17 -36.95
CA VAL A 177 -38.92 27.27 -38.06
C VAL A 177 -40.36 26.76 -37.94
N GLY A 178 -40.84 26.45 -36.74
CA GLY A 178 -42.24 26.07 -36.50
C GLY A 178 -43.23 27.19 -36.86
N THR A 179 -42.88 28.46 -36.62
CA THR A 179 -43.70 29.60 -37.03
C THR A 179 -43.69 29.79 -38.55
N GLU A 180 -42.54 29.64 -39.21
CA GLU A 180 -42.41 29.74 -40.66
C GLU A 180 -43.17 28.61 -41.36
N ILE A 181 -43.07 27.37 -40.86
CA ILE A 181 -43.82 26.23 -41.37
C ILE A 181 -45.33 26.48 -41.25
N LYS A 182 -45.82 27.04 -40.14
CA LYS A 182 -47.24 27.41 -39.98
C LYS A 182 -47.65 28.53 -40.94
N ALA A 183 -46.79 29.51 -41.19
CA ALA A 183 -47.07 30.55 -42.17
C ALA A 183 -47.15 29.96 -43.58
N MET A 184 -46.21 29.08 -43.93
CA MET A 184 -46.20 28.35 -45.19
C MET A 184 -47.44 27.46 -45.34
N GLU A 185 -47.88 26.77 -44.27
CA GLU A 185 -49.13 26.00 -44.24
C GLU A 185 -50.32 26.88 -44.61
N LYS A 186 -50.44 28.08 -44.00
CA LYS A 186 -51.50 29.05 -44.34
C LYS A 186 -51.43 29.52 -45.79
N VAL A 187 -50.23 29.70 -46.34
CA VAL A 187 -50.05 30.04 -47.76
C VAL A 187 -50.53 28.89 -48.63
N PHE A 188 -50.15 27.65 -48.34
CA PHE A 188 -50.65 26.47 -49.06
C PHE A 188 -52.18 26.34 -48.98
N GLN A 189 -52.78 26.55 -47.80
CA GLN A 189 -54.23 26.55 -47.63
C GLN A 189 -54.94 27.59 -48.53
N LYS A 190 -54.30 28.74 -48.79
CA LYS A 190 -54.83 29.77 -49.71
C LYS A 190 -54.57 29.47 -51.18
N VAL A 191 -53.41 28.87 -51.51
CA VAL A 191 -53.00 28.61 -52.89
C VAL A 191 -53.69 27.36 -53.45
N LEU A 192 -53.87 26.30 -52.67
CA LEU A 192 -54.47 25.04 -53.13
C LEU A 192 -55.87 25.24 -53.77
N PRO A 193 -56.80 26.00 -53.15
CA PRO A 193 -58.09 26.28 -53.77
C PRO A 193 -57.97 27.11 -55.04
N SER A 194 -57.11 28.14 -55.06
CA SER A 194 -56.90 28.98 -56.24
C SER A 194 -56.32 28.19 -57.41
N LEU A 195 -55.35 27.32 -57.15
CA LEU A 195 -54.76 26.43 -58.16
C LEU A 195 -55.82 25.46 -58.71
N THR A 196 -56.62 24.86 -57.82
CA THR A 196 -57.72 23.96 -58.19
C THR A 196 -58.76 24.68 -59.05
N GLU A 197 -59.16 25.90 -58.66
CA GLU A 197 -60.10 26.72 -59.41
C GLU A 197 -59.54 27.10 -60.80
N ASN A 198 -58.26 27.48 -60.87
CA ASN A 198 -57.60 27.83 -62.12
C ASN A 198 -57.46 26.63 -63.06
N VAL A 199 -57.09 25.45 -62.54
CA VAL A 199 -57.05 24.20 -63.33
C VAL A 199 -58.44 23.84 -63.82
N ASN A 200 -59.48 23.93 -62.98
CA ASN A 200 -60.87 23.69 -63.38
C ASN A 200 -61.34 24.69 -64.46
N LYS A 201 -60.97 25.97 -64.35
CA LYS A 201 -61.23 26.99 -65.38
C LYS A 201 -60.51 26.66 -66.69
N LEU A 202 -59.26 26.24 -66.63
CA LEU A 202 -58.47 25.86 -67.80
C LEU A 202 -59.03 24.61 -68.48
N GLU A 203 -59.48 23.61 -67.70
CA GLU A 203 -60.17 22.43 -68.22
C GLU A 203 -61.48 22.81 -68.93
N ARG A 204 -62.27 23.72 -68.36
CA ARG A 204 -63.49 24.24 -68.99
C ARG A 204 -63.21 25.01 -70.27
N LEU A 205 -62.18 25.87 -70.28
CA LEU A 205 -61.75 26.59 -71.47
C LEU A 205 -61.28 25.62 -72.57
N SER A 206 -60.49 24.61 -72.21
CA SER A 206 -60.02 23.56 -73.13
C SER A 206 -61.17 22.71 -73.69
N LYS A 207 -62.17 22.36 -72.86
CA LYS A 207 -63.38 21.66 -73.30
C LYS A 207 -64.25 22.54 -74.21
N GLY A 208 -64.41 23.82 -73.88
CA GLY A 208 -65.16 24.78 -74.69
C GLY A 208 -64.47 25.15 -76.00
N SER A 209 -63.14 25.08 -76.05
CA SER A 209 -62.34 25.36 -77.25
C SER A 209 -62.06 24.13 -78.10
N ARG A 210 -62.56 22.93 -77.75
CA ARG A 210 -62.53 21.78 -78.66
C ARG A 210 -63.47 22.07 -79.84
N PRO A 211 -62.96 22.25 -81.07
CA PRO A 211 -63.84 22.41 -82.22
C PRO A 211 -64.66 21.13 -82.37
N LEU A 212 -65.98 21.28 -82.44
CA LEU A 212 -66.88 20.23 -82.88
C LEU A 212 -66.40 19.77 -84.26
N LYS A 213 -65.66 18.66 -84.31
CA LYS A 213 -65.38 17.97 -85.57
C LYS A 213 -66.72 17.49 -86.11
N LYS A 214 -67.14 18.11 -87.22
CA LYS A 214 -68.13 17.57 -88.17
C LYS A 214 -67.59 16.27 -88.78
#